data_AF-A0A916A9X5-F1
#
_entry.id   AF-A0A916A9X5-F1
#
_cell.length_a   1.000
_cell.length_b   1.000
_cell.length_c   1.000
_cell.angle_alpha   90.00
_cell.angle_beta   90.00
_cell.angle_gamma   90.00
#
_symmetry.space_group_name_H-M   'P 1'
#
loop_
_entity.id
_entity.type
_entity.pdbx_description
1 polymer ?
#
loop_
_entity_poly.entity_id
_entity_poly.type
_entity_poly.pdbx_seq_one_letter_code
_entity_poly.pdbx_strand_id
1 'polypeptide(L)'
;MDTLEEPRLSDSDAEPGRRAVLRSGACWALAAAGLPGCALVDTTAPTRIGFTEIAPGNADALQLAPDHAAAAVVRWGDAVGPADAQPAWRADAGNSAAEQALQVGQQIAALQYLPLDGARRGLLVLGHGLADEGALHRDGARPWTAEKVRKSQAAVGLSIVEVARGDAGWQLQQPSALARRITAATPLALAGPAAGHTLLKTAADATGRRVLGAAPITALALTPWGTCLAGESGLADIFASADQPTRHERRYGLTNEPALRWFEHDTRFDSVRHPHEPNRHGWVIEFDPRDPAAVPVKRTALGRRAHAALAVAQAADGRTIVYLADATPYEPLARFVSRDKVREGGPAANATLLDEGLLQVARFDADGSGRWLTLATGSGVADAGELLVQARTAADRLGGTRLDGACALAIDAGGWVHAAMAGNPLRGTPGQPAVDAANPRPRNAGGHLLRWHEGAEPDRFTWALGAAGGEGWTAPASLAADPRGRVWMGTGAPPPPQGRAVNQDGAKAAGQAGNNALYALTPEGGAPRRFLVGPVHAAIAGAAFTPGAETMFVAVAHPGVAGGGRSEPGQPRRHSNWPDFSPIGRPRSAVVAVRRLDGGAVGG
;
A
#
# COMPACT_ATOMS: atom_id res chain seq x y z
N MET A 1 7.91 -57.66 -45.79
CA MET A 1 7.74 -57.59 -47.25
C MET A 1 6.41 -58.23 -47.52
N ASP A 2 5.42 -57.39 -47.84
CA ASP A 2 4.05 -57.69 -48.31
C ASP A 2 3.13 -58.46 -47.34
N THR A 3 1.89 -58.06 -47.04
CA THR A 3 0.96 -57.10 -47.68
C THR A 3 -0.04 -56.54 -46.65
N LEU A 4 -0.52 -55.34 -46.96
CA LEU A 4 -1.54 -54.51 -46.31
C LEU A 4 -2.96 -55.05 -46.53
N GLU A 5 -3.89 -54.78 -45.61
CA GLU A 5 -5.26 -54.33 -45.95
C GLU A 5 -6.01 -53.77 -44.72
N GLU A 6 -6.31 -52.47 -44.75
CA GLU A 6 -7.41 -51.83 -44.01
C GLU A 6 -8.71 -51.94 -44.82
N PRO A 7 -9.88 -51.76 -44.17
CA PRO A 7 -10.83 -50.83 -44.77
C PRO A 7 -11.55 -49.88 -43.78
N ARG A 8 -11.45 -48.60 -44.12
CA ARG A 8 -12.50 -47.55 -44.30
C ARG A 8 -13.66 -47.38 -43.29
N LEU A 9 -13.77 -46.11 -42.91
CA LEU A 9 -14.85 -45.36 -42.27
C LEU A 9 -16.21 -45.45 -43.00
N SER A 10 -17.30 -45.42 -42.21
CA SER A 10 -18.53 -44.68 -42.55
C SER A 10 -19.23 -44.15 -41.30
N ASP A 11 -19.45 -42.84 -41.25
CA ASP A 11 -20.31 -42.13 -40.30
C ASP A 11 -21.79 -42.50 -40.43
N SER A 12 -22.52 -42.51 -39.30
CA SER A 12 -23.88 -41.94 -39.21
C SER A 12 -24.34 -41.79 -37.74
N ASP A 13 -24.47 -40.52 -37.34
CA ASP A 13 -25.30 -39.83 -36.35
C ASP A 13 -26.17 -40.58 -35.31
N ALA A 14 -26.01 -40.14 -34.05
CA ALA A 14 -27.04 -39.53 -33.17
C ALA A 14 -27.01 -40.01 -31.69
N GLU A 15 -26.76 -39.06 -30.78
CA GLU A 15 -26.91 -39.06 -29.30
C GLU A 15 -28.28 -39.58 -28.78
N PRO A 16 -28.49 -39.97 -27.49
CA PRO A 16 -28.03 -39.26 -26.26
C PRO A 16 -27.77 -40.10 -24.98
N GLY A 17 -27.26 -39.45 -23.91
CA GLY A 17 -27.65 -39.82 -22.54
C GLY A 17 -26.59 -39.85 -21.44
N ARG A 18 -26.52 -38.74 -20.69
CA ARG A 18 -26.02 -38.57 -19.31
C ARG A 18 -26.00 -39.84 -18.43
N ARG A 19 -24.86 -40.13 -17.81
CA ARG A 19 -24.75 -40.69 -16.43
C ARG A 19 -23.32 -40.52 -15.89
N ALA A 20 -23.09 -39.42 -15.17
CA ALA A 20 -21.96 -39.30 -14.24
C ALA A 20 -22.50 -39.39 -12.81
N VAL A 21 -21.95 -40.35 -12.07
CA VAL A 21 -22.34 -40.76 -10.73
C VAL A 21 -21.81 -39.76 -9.70
N LEU A 22 -22.72 -39.14 -8.93
CA LEU A 22 -22.38 -38.52 -7.65
C LEU A 22 -21.99 -39.60 -6.65
N ARG A 23 -20.76 -39.54 -6.11
CA ARG A 23 -20.43 -40.12 -4.81
C ARG A 23 -19.86 -39.04 -3.91
N SER A 24 -20.57 -38.86 -2.81
CA SER A 24 -20.41 -37.96 -1.69
C SER A 24 -19.09 -38.17 -0.94
N GLY A 25 -18.38 -37.07 -0.68
CA GLY A 25 -17.37 -36.95 0.38
C GLY A 25 -17.81 -35.81 1.29
N ALA A 26 -18.26 -36.14 2.50
CA ALA A 26 -18.71 -35.19 3.50
C ALA A 26 -17.51 -34.59 4.24
N CYS A 27 -17.30 -33.28 4.12
CA CYS A 27 -16.40 -32.51 4.99
C CYS A 27 -17.18 -32.07 6.23
N TRP A 28 -16.72 -32.50 7.41
CA TRP A 28 -17.19 -31.98 8.69
C TRP A 28 -16.60 -30.58 8.91
N ALA A 29 -17.44 -29.55 8.84
CA ALA A 29 -17.11 -28.21 9.31
C ALA A 29 -17.23 -28.18 10.84
N LEU A 30 -16.09 -28.01 11.54
CA LEU A 30 -16.08 -27.69 12.96
C LEU A 30 -16.37 -26.21 13.14
N ALA A 31 -17.52 -25.91 13.74
CA ALA A 31 -17.92 -24.58 14.14
C ALA A 31 -17.03 -24.07 15.29
N ALA A 32 -16.29 -22.98 15.05
CA ALA A 32 -15.66 -22.20 16.11
C ALA A 32 -16.71 -21.27 16.74
N ALA A 33 -16.99 -21.48 18.03
CA ALA A 33 -17.87 -20.63 18.81
C ALA A 33 -17.09 -19.46 19.43
N GLY A 34 -17.62 -18.23 19.31
CA GLY A 34 -17.57 -17.26 20.40
C GLY A 34 -16.73 -15.98 20.26
N LEU A 35 -17.04 -15.10 19.29
CA LEU A 35 -16.95 -13.64 19.48
C LEU A 35 -18.25 -13.01 18.92
N PRO A 36 -18.97 -12.16 19.68
CA PRO A 36 -20.20 -11.56 19.18
C PRO A 36 -19.83 -10.44 18.19
N GLY A 37 -20.09 -10.66 16.89
CA GLY A 37 -19.95 -9.61 15.88
C GLY A 37 -19.70 -10.04 14.44
N CYS A 38 -19.37 -11.30 14.16
CA CYS A 38 -19.21 -11.78 12.79
C CYS A 38 -20.56 -12.27 12.24
N ALA A 39 -21.21 -11.45 11.40
CA ALA A 39 -22.17 -12.00 10.46
C ALA A 39 -21.43 -13.03 9.59
N LEU A 40 -21.88 -14.28 9.60
CA LEU A 40 -21.39 -15.30 8.68
C LEU A 40 -21.75 -14.85 7.26
N VAL A 41 -20.74 -14.46 6.50
CA VAL A 41 -20.88 -14.15 5.07
C VAL A 41 -21.12 -15.47 4.36
N ASP A 42 -22.25 -15.59 3.66
CA ASP A 42 -22.50 -16.72 2.77
C ASP A 42 -21.54 -16.63 1.58
N THR A 43 -20.51 -17.48 1.58
CA THR A 43 -19.46 -17.53 0.55
C THR A 43 -19.87 -18.33 -0.69
N THR A 44 -21.11 -18.83 -0.76
CA THR A 44 -21.58 -19.69 -1.87
C THR A 44 -22.26 -18.92 -3.00
N ALA A 45 -22.71 -17.69 -2.77
CA ALA A 45 -23.28 -16.84 -3.82
C ALA A 45 -22.17 -16.13 -4.62
N PRO A 46 -22.23 -16.10 -5.96
CA PRO A 46 -21.22 -15.41 -6.77
C PRO A 46 -21.19 -13.93 -6.40
N THR A 47 -20.00 -13.42 -6.10
CA THR A 47 -19.78 -12.00 -5.78
C THR A 47 -20.23 -11.13 -6.95
N ARG A 48 -21.23 -10.27 -6.72
CA ARG A 48 -21.76 -9.36 -7.74
C ARG A 48 -21.35 -7.91 -7.50
N ILE A 49 -21.15 -7.19 -8.60
CA ILE A 49 -21.02 -5.74 -8.61
C ILE A 49 -22.42 -5.16 -8.86
N GLY A 50 -23.05 -4.61 -7.82
CA GLY A 50 -24.45 -4.19 -7.84
C GLY A 50 -24.71 -2.71 -8.13
N PHE A 51 -23.68 -1.92 -8.45
CA PHE A 51 -23.84 -0.52 -8.85
C PHE A 51 -23.84 -0.33 -10.37
N THR A 52 -24.34 0.82 -10.83
CA THR A 52 -24.23 1.25 -12.24
C THR A 52 -22.86 1.88 -12.47
N GLU A 53 -22.13 1.36 -13.45
CA GLU A 53 -20.80 1.87 -13.80
C GLU A 53 -20.89 3.29 -14.35
N ILE A 54 -19.93 4.14 -13.95
CA ILE A 54 -19.85 5.53 -14.41
C ILE A 54 -18.83 5.71 -15.54
N ALA A 55 -19.10 6.68 -16.40
CA ALA A 55 -18.16 7.11 -17.43
C ALA A 55 -16.89 7.77 -16.81
N PRO A 56 -15.78 7.83 -17.55
CA PRO A 56 -14.65 8.68 -17.19
C PRO A 56 -15.09 10.15 -17.05
N GLY A 57 -14.39 10.94 -16.23
CA GLY A 57 -14.65 12.37 -16.12
C GLY A 57 -13.44 13.16 -15.64
N ASN A 58 -13.47 14.47 -15.84
CA ASN A 58 -12.35 15.39 -15.61
C ASN A 58 -12.69 16.51 -14.61
N ALA A 59 -13.78 16.37 -13.87
CA ALA A 59 -14.23 17.40 -12.94
C ALA A 59 -13.27 17.52 -11.76
N ASP A 60 -13.10 18.73 -11.22
CA ASP A 60 -12.42 18.93 -9.93
C ASP A 60 -13.36 18.61 -8.76
N ALA A 61 -13.93 17.41 -8.78
CA ALA A 61 -14.90 16.93 -7.81
C ALA A 61 -14.90 15.40 -7.79
N LEU A 62 -15.54 14.82 -6.77
CA LEU A 62 -15.85 13.39 -6.80
C LEU A 62 -17.08 13.14 -7.67
N GLN A 63 -16.98 12.14 -8.55
CA GLN A 63 -18.11 11.62 -9.31
C GLN A 63 -18.32 10.17 -8.89
N LEU A 64 -19.56 9.78 -8.60
CA LEU A 64 -19.91 8.50 -7.97
C LEU A 64 -20.98 7.78 -8.77
N ALA A 65 -21.11 6.47 -8.55
CA ALA A 65 -22.31 5.73 -8.93
C ALA A 65 -23.59 6.42 -8.38
N PRO A 66 -24.70 6.50 -9.15
CA PRO A 66 -25.84 7.37 -8.83
C PRO A 66 -26.55 7.12 -7.49
N ASP A 67 -26.43 5.92 -6.95
CA ASP A 67 -27.04 5.47 -5.69
C ASP A 67 -26.14 5.71 -4.46
N HIS A 68 -25.06 6.47 -4.61
CA HIS A 68 -24.07 6.73 -3.57
C HIS A 68 -23.84 8.23 -3.35
N ALA A 69 -23.44 8.57 -2.12
CA ALA A 69 -22.98 9.89 -1.74
C ALA A 69 -21.67 9.79 -0.96
N ALA A 70 -20.85 10.84 -1.01
CA ALA A 70 -19.60 10.95 -0.27
C ALA A 70 -19.47 12.29 0.45
N ALA A 71 -18.84 12.27 1.62
CA ALA A 71 -18.49 13.48 2.36
C ALA A 71 -17.04 13.40 2.87
N ALA A 72 -16.29 14.49 2.80
CA ALA A 72 -14.95 14.58 3.36
C ALA A 72 -15.00 14.60 4.89
N VAL A 73 -14.31 13.65 5.52
CA VAL A 73 -14.31 13.46 6.98
C VAL A 73 -12.99 13.90 7.60
N VAL A 74 -11.87 13.64 6.93
CA VAL A 74 -10.52 13.97 7.40
C VAL A 74 -9.74 14.58 6.25
N ARG A 75 -8.99 15.65 6.48
CA ARG A 75 -8.23 16.39 5.48
C ARG A 75 -6.81 16.67 6.00
N TRP A 76 -5.82 16.79 5.11
CA TRP A 76 -4.48 17.31 5.46
C TRP A 76 -4.63 18.61 6.26
N GLY A 77 -3.92 18.74 7.39
CA GLY A 77 -3.99 19.95 8.21
C GLY A 77 -5.09 19.95 9.28
N ASP A 78 -6.00 18.97 9.29
CA ASP A 78 -6.91 18.78 10.42
C ASP A 78 -6.09 18.41 11.66
N ALA A 79 -6.45 18.94 12.83
CA ALA A 79 -5.68 18.73 14.06
C ALA A 79 -5.62 17.26 14.50
N VAL A 80 -4.46 16.85 15.01
CA VAL A 80 -4.16 15.53 15.57
C VAL A 80 -3.39 15.78 16.84
N GLY A 81 -4.01 15.59 18.00
CA GLY A 81 -3.34 15.88 19.25
C GLY A 81 -4.28 15.90 20.45
N PRO A 82 -3.73 16.20 21.64
CA PRO A 82 -4.49 16.35 22.87
C PRO A 82 -5.33 17.64 22.86
N ALA A 83 -6.26 17.75 23.81
CA ALA A 83 -7.22 18.85 23.89
C ALA A 83 -6.60 20.26 23.97
N ASP A 84 -5.42 20.36 24.57
CA ASP A 84 -4.64 21.59 24.73
C ASP A 84 -3.78 21.94 23.51
N ALA A 85 -3.73 21.08 22.49
CA ALA A 85 -2.90 21.26 21.31
C ALA A 85 -3.65 20.89 20.01
N GLN A 86 -4.62 21.74 19.63
CA GLN A 86 -5.46 21.61 18.42
C GLN A 86 -5.18 22.74 17.41
N PRO A 87 -4.08 22.68 16.64
CA PRO A 87 -3.75 23.74 15.69
C PRO A 87 -4.74 23.81 14.52
N ALA A 88 -5.37 24.96 14.35
CA ALA A 88 -6.26 25.22 13.22
C ALA A 88 -5.50 25.20 11.88
N TRP A 89 -6.15 24.67 10.84
CA TRP A 89 -5.69 24.77 9.47
C TRP A 89 -5.57 26.23 9.02
N ARG A 90 -4.41 26.58 8.45
CA ARG A 90 -4.20 27.89 7.82
C ARG A 90 -4.09 27.74 6.31
N ALA A 91 -5.11 28.26 5.63
CA ALA A 91 -5.28 28.18 4.18
C ALA A 91 -4.10 28.78 3.38
N ASP A 92 -3.37 29.71 3.99
CA ASP A 92 -2.19 30.34 3.40
C ASP A 92 -0.90 29.49 3.52
N ALA A 93 -0.95 28.30 4.13
CA ALA A 93 0.20 27.46 4.47
C ALA A 93 1.13 28.03 5.56
N GLY A 94 0.63 28.97 6.38
CA GLY A 94 1.34 29.61 7.48
C GLY A 94 1.47 28.81 8.76
N ASN A 95 1.07 27.53 8.78
CA ASN A 95 1.30 26.67 9.94
C ASN A 95 2.80 26.41 10.15
N SER A 96 3.26 26.32 11.40
CA SER A 96 4.65 25.98 11.75
C SER A 96 4.94 24.48 11.61
N ALA A 97 6.21 24.08 11.72
CA ALA A 97 6.58 22.67 11.82
C ALA A 97 5.98 21.98 13.06
N ALA A 98 5.93 22.69 14.20
CA ALA A 98 5.35 22.18 15.43
C ALA A 98 3.83 21.97 15.31
N GLU A 99 3.13 22.91 14.66
CA GLU A 99 1.71 22.75 14.36
C GLU A 99 1.48 21.60 13.37
N GLN A 100 2.28 21.47 12.30
CA GLN A 100 2.16 20.37 11.35
C GLN A 100 2.42 18.99 11.99
N ALA A 101 3.28 18.91 13.01
CA ALA A 101 3.52 17.69 13.78
C ALA A 101 2.30 17.28 14.64
N LEU A 102 1.30 18.16 14.77
CA LEU A 102 0.02 17.96 15.44
C LEU A 102 -1.16 18.12 14.47
N GLN A 103 -0.94 17.88 13.18
CA GLN A 103 -1.97 17.90 12.14
C GLN A 103 -1.86 16.65 11.28
N VAL A 104 -2.95 16.23 10.65
CA VAL A 104 -2.92 15.17 9.62
C VAL A 104 -1.87 15.54 8.57
N GLY A 105 -1.03 14.57 8.18
CA GLY A 105 0.02 14.76 7.18
C GLY A 105 -0.50 15.02 5.76
N GLN A 106 0.41 15.36 4.85
CA GLN A 106 0.09 15.51 3.42
C GLN A 106 0.02 14.15 2.72
N GLN A 107 -0.54 14.13 1.51
CA GLN A 107 -0.52 12.99 0.60
C GLN A 107 -0.88 11.65 1.26
N ILE A 108 -2.13 11.52 1.70
CA ILE A 108 -2.67 10.28 2.27
C ILE A 108 -2.54 9.16 1.23
N ALA A 109 -1.54 8.30 1.39
CA ALA A 109 -1.10 7.29 0.43
C ALA A 109 -1.55 5.87 0.81
N ALA A 110 -2.00 5.67 2.04
CA ALA A 110 -2.55 4.41 2.53
C ALA A 110 -3.63 4.67 3.58
N LEU A 111 -4.57 3.74 3.71
CA LEU A 111 -5.73 3.86 4.58
C LEU A 111 -6.11 2.51 5.19
N GLN A 112 -6.33 2.49 6.50
CA GLN A 112 -6.99 1.39 7.23
C GLN A 112 -8.05 1.95 8.19
N TYR A 113 -9.12 1.17 8.42
CA TYR A 113 -10.15 1.48 9.41
C TYR A 113 -10.18 0.40 10.48
N LEU A 114 -10.11 0.83 11.74
CA LEU A 114 -10.12 -0.05 12.90
C LEU A 114 -11.34 0.26 13.78
N PRO A 115 -12.34 -0.62 13.87
CA PRO A 115 -13.50 -0.38 14.72
C PRO A 115 -13.10 -0.34 16.21
N LEU A 116 -13.72 0.55 16.97
CA LEU A 116 -13.58 0.63 18.43
C LEU A 116 -14.83 0.11 19.13
N ASP A 117 -16.00 0.68 18.82
CA ASP A 117 -17.29 0.31 19.40
C ASP A 117 -18.32 0.12 18.28
N GLY A 118 -18.37 -1.09 17.73
CA GLY A 118 -19.25 -1.43 16.61
C GLY A 118 -18.85 -0.77 15.28
N ALA A 119 -19.82 -0.60 14.37
CA ALA A 119 -19.57 -0.16 12.99
C ALA A 119 -19.55 1.38 12.80
N ARG A 120 -19.87 2.17 13.83
CA ARG A 120 -20.09 3.63 13.73
C ARG A 120 -19.04 4.48 14.44
N ARG A 121 -18.04 3.87 15.07
CA ARG A 121 -16.91 4.57 15.71
C ARG A 121 -15.64 3.74 15.51
N GLY A 122 -14.56 4.40 15.11
CA GLY A 122 -13.30 3.73 14.88
C GLY A 122 -12.13 4.69 14.66
N LEU A 123 -10.95 4.11 14.48
CA LEU A 123 -9.74 4.82 14.12
C LEU A 123 -9.51 4.69 12.61
N LEU A 124 -9.20 5.80 11.95
CA LEU A 124 -8.54 5.80 10.66
C LEU A 124 -7.04 5.89 10.88
N VAL A 125 -6.31 4.95 10.28
CA VAL A 125 -4.86 4.97 10.21
C VAL A 125 -4.47 5.38 8.80
N LEU A 126 -3.68 6.45 8.71
CA LEU A 126 -3.32 7.13 7.46
C LEU A 126 -1.81 7.10 7.26
N GLY A 127 -1.35 6.59 6.12
CA GLY A 127 0.05 6.69 5.67
C GLY A 127 0.28 7.92 4.81
N HIS A 128 1.42 8.59 4.98
CA HIS A 128 1.77 9.82 4.27
C HIS A 128 3.06 9.64 3.44
N GLY A 129 2.93 9.69 2.11
CA GLY A 129 3.93 9.19 1.16
C GLY A 129 4.97 10.19 0.63
N LEU A 130 4.70 11.50 0.64
CA LEU A 130 5.67 12.56 0.31
C LEU A 130 5.11 13.92 0.76
N ALA A 131 5.99 14.91 0.90
CA ALA A 131 5.61 16.31 1.06
C ALA A 131 5.59 17.03 -0.30
N ASP A 132 4.51 17.74 -0.59
CA ASP A 132 4.47 18.73 -1.66
C ASP A 132 4.92 20.09 -1.10
N GLU A 133 6.21 20.37 -1.24
CA GLU A 133 6.83 21.59 -0.70
C GLU A 133 6.19 22.88 -1.23
N GLY A 134 5.60 22.83 -2.43
CA GLY A 134 4.94 23.98 -3.02
C GLY A 134 3.59 24.28 -2.38
N ALA A 135 2.86 23.23 -1.98
CA ALA A 135 1.62 23.37 -1.22
C ALA A 135 1.90 23.64 0.27
N LEU A 136 2.92 23.01 0.84
CA LEU A 136 3.22 23.01 2.29
C LEU A 136 3.75 24.35 2.81
N HIS A 137 4.37 25.15 1.95
CA HIS A 137 4.97 26.43 2.32
C HIS A 137 4.32 27.60 1.56
N ARG A 138 4.17 28.74 2.23
CA ARG A 138 3.64 30.00 1.66
C ARG A 138 4.32 30.36 0.33
N ASP A 139 5.64 30.27 0.33
CA ASP A 139 6.60 30.66 -0.70
C ASP A 139 7.33 29.45 -1.33
N GLY A 140 6.81 28.24 -1.10
CA GLY A 140 7.44 27.00 -1.57
C GLY A 140 8.82 26.75 -0.96
N ALA A 141 9.72 26.15 -1.74
CA ALA A 141 11.03 25.74 -1.26
C ALA A 141 12.09 26.86 -1.20
N ARG A 142 11.76 28.12 -1.52
CA ARG A 142 12.74 29.22 -1.58
C ARG A 142 12.30 30.42 -0.73
N PRO A 143 13.11 30.90 0.25
CA PRO A 143 14.36 30.31 0.72
C PRO A 143 14.14 28.93 1.36
N TRP A 144 15.13 28.04 1.28
CA TRP A 144 15.09 26.75 1.98
C TRP A 144 15.68 26.93 3.38
N THR A 145 14.99 26.45 4.42
CA THR A 145 15.37 26.70 5.81
C THR A 145 15.16 25.45 6.67
N ALA A 146 15.82 25.42 7.84
CA ALA A 146 15.64 24.35 8.81
C ALA A 146 14.19 24.21 9.29
N GLU A 147 13.43 25.31 9.38
CA GLU A 147 11.99 25.25 9.71
C GLU A 147 11.18 24.57 8.61
N LYS A 148 11.48 24.86 7.33
CA LYS A 148 10.81 24.20 6.21
C LYS A 148 11.10 22.71 6.17
N VAL A 149 12.37 22.32 6.38
CA VAL A 149 12.75 20.89 6.50
C VAL A 149 12.01 20.21 7.65
N ARG A 150 11.95 20.82 8.84
CA ARG A 150 11.21 20.25 9.98
C ARG A 150 9.71 20.13 9.69
N LYS A 151 9.10 21.09 8.99
CA LYS A 151 7.69 21.01 8.59
C LYS A 151 7.45 19.92 7.55
N SER A 152 8.35 19.75 6.58
CA SER A 152 8.32 18.67 5.59
C SER A 152 8.44 17.29 6.24
N GLN A 153 9.40 17.12 7.16
CA GLN A 153 9.54 15.93 8.00
C GLN A 153 8.30 15.63 8.85
N ALA A 154 7.60 16.67 9.33
CA ALA A 154 6.35 16.54 10.06
C ALA A 154 5.13 16.28 9.17
N ALA A 155 5.21 16.49 7.85
CA ALA A 155 4.12 16.25 6.92
C ALA A 155 4.00 14.78 6.46
N VAL A 156 5.05 13.97 6.65
CA VAL A 156 5.07 12.53 6.29
C VAL A 156 4.94 11.62 7.52
N GLY A 157 4.93 10.30 7.31
CA GLY A 157 4.80 9.30 8.36
C GLY A 157 3.36 8.79 8.50
N LEU A 158 2.80 8.83 9.72
CA LEU A 158 1.46 8.33 10.03
C LEU A 158 0.59 9.38 10.74
N SER A 159 -0.71 9.33 10.48
CA SER A 159 -1.74 9.93 11.32
C SER A 159 -2.73 8.86 11.79
N ILE A 160 -3.01 8.84 13.08
CA ILE A 160 -4.08 8.05 13.69
C ILE A 160 -5.12 9.06 14.14
N VAL A 161 -6.35 8.91 13.67
CA VAL A 161 -7.47 9.82 13.99
C VAL A 161 -8.72 9.03 14.30
N GLU A 162 -9.53 9.54 15.23
CA GLU A 162 -10.81 8.92 15.59
C GLU A 162 -11.95 9.53 14.77
N VAL A 163 -12.83 8.68 14.25
CA VAL A 163 -14.04 9.10 13.54
C VAL A 163 -15.25 8.41 14.13
N ALA A 164 -16.38 9.13 14.17
CA ALA A 164 -17.66 8.58 14.60
C ALA A 164 -18.79 9.06 13.69
N ARG A 165 -19.84 8.26 13.58
CA ARG A 165 -21.03 8.55 12.79
C ARG A 165 -22.23 8.86 13.69
N GLY A 166 -22.66 10.11 13.65
CA GLY A 166 -23.93 10.57 14.22
C GLY A 166 -24.99 10.81 13.15
N ASP A 167 -26.02 11.58 13.50
CA ASP A 167 -27.13 11.94 12.60
C ASP A 167 -26.65 12.81 11.42
N ALA A 168 -25.66 13.66 11.66
CA ALA A 168 -25.01 14.49 10.63
C ALA A 168 -24.03 13.71 9.73
N GLY A 169 -23.90 12.39 9.92
CA GLY A 169 -22.96 11.54 9.21
C GLY A 169 -21.63 11.36 9.95
N TRP A 170 -20.60 10.96 9.21
CA TRP A 170 -19.26 10.71 9.74
C TRP A 170 -18.53 12.02 10.04
N GLN A 171 -17.92 12.11 11.21
CA GLN A 171 -17.18 13.28 11.68
C GLN A 171 -15.89 12.85 12.38
N LEU A 172 -14.84 13.62 12.14
CA LEU A 172 -13.59 13.57 12.90
C LEU A 172 -13.87 13.94 14.36
N GLN A 173 -13.38 13.12 15.29
CA GLN A 173 -13.51 13.35 16.72
C GLN A 173 -12.29 14.12 17.21
N GLN A 174 -12.52 15.37 17.62
CA GLN A 174 -11.48 16.28 18.11
C GLN A 174 -11.97 16.98 19.39
N PRO A 175 -11.19 16.95 20.48
CA PRO A 175 -9.96 16.16 20.65
C PRO A 175 -10.26 14.66 20.77
N SER A 176 -9.25 13.82 20.50
CA SER A 176 -9.31 12.38 20.79
C SER A 176 -8.06 11.96 21.55
N ALA A 177 -8.25 11.20 22.63
CA ALA A 177 -7.14 10.66 23.41
C ALA A 177 -6.33 9.61 22.61
N LEU A 178 -6.90 9.05 21.54
CA LEU A 178 -6.26 8.04 20.69
C LEU A 178 -5.56 8.67 19.47
N ALA A 179 -5.85 9.93 19.15
CA ALA A 179 -5.28 10.59 18.00
C ALA A 179 -3.79 10.86 18.19
N ARG A 180 -2.97 10.53 17.19
CA ARG A 180 -1.52 10.63 17.27
C ARG A 180 -0.86 10.80 15.91
N ARG A 181 0.25 11.54 15.88
CA ARG A 181 1.22 11.56 14.77
C ARG A 181 2.44 10.71 15.08
N ILE A 182 2.92 9.99 14.07
CA ILE A 182 4.25 9.38 14.04
C ILE A 182 4.96 10.01 12.84
N THR A 183 6.00 10.79 13.08
CA THR A 183 6.69 11.63 12.08
C THR A 183 8.12 11.15 11.84
N ALA A 184 8.86 11.82 10.96
CA ALA A 184 10.30 11.57 10.75
C ALA A 184 11.19 11.95 11.97
N ALA A 185 10.60 12.49 13.04
CA ALA A 185 11.30 12.81 14.29
C ALA A 185 10.82 11.95 15.49
N THR A 186 9.79 11.11 15.32
CA THR A 186 9.27 10.28 16.42
C THR A 186 10.29 9.20 16.81
N PRO A 187 10.59 8.96 18.10
CA PRO A 187 11.45 7.85 18.50
C PRO A 187 10.80 6.49 18.26
N LEU A 188 11.50 5.58 17.59
CA LEU A 188 11.10 4.20 17.33
C LEU A 188 12.15 3.22 17.85
N ALA A 189 11.71 2.01 18.19
CA ALA A 189 12.58 0.89 18.49
C ALA A 189 12.89 0.07 17.22
N LEU A 190 14.00 -0.67 17.24
CA LEU A 190 14.33 -1.71 16.25
C LEU A 190 14.32 -3.08 16.95
N ALA A 191 13.61 -4.04 16.37
CA ALA A 191 13.54 -5.43 16.86
C ALA A 191 13.72 -6.44 15.72
N GLY A 192 13.95 -7.71 16.06
CA GLY A 192 14.32 -8.77 15.11
C GLY A 192 15.83 -8.87 14.83
N PRO A 193 16.25 -9.70 13.86
CA PRO A 193 17.63 -10.17 13.76
C PRO A 193 18.65 -9.10 13.38
N ALA A 194 18.24 -7.99 12.75
CA ALA A 194 19.17 -6.90 12.43
C ALA A 194 19.30 -5.87 13.57
N ALA A 195 18.44 -5.91 14.59
CA ALA A 195 18.48 -4.95 15.69
C ALA A 195 19.80 -5.07 16.48
N GLY A 196 20.54 -3.97 16.55
CA GLY A 196 21.87 -3.90 17.15
C GLY A 196 23.03 -4.36 16.27
N HIS A 197 22.75 -4.73 15.01
CA HIS A 197 23.79 -5.05 14.03
C HIS A 197 24.65 -3.82 13.72
N THR A 198 25.93 -4.02 13.41
CA THR A 198 26.90 -2.93 13.17
C THR A 198 26.45 -1.98 12.05
N LEU A 199 25.78 -2.49 11.01
CA LEU A 199 25.23 -1.69 9.91
C LEU A 199 24.06 -0.78 10.30
N LEU A 200 23.52 -0.91 11.52
CA LEU A 200 22.45 -0.06 12.07
C LEU A 200 22.95 0.89 13.16
N LYS A 201 24.24 0.87 13.51
CA LYS A 201 24.82 1.75 14.54
C LYS A 201 25.22 3.08 13.93
N THR A 202 24.86 4.18 14.57
CA THR A 202 25.28 5.54 14.20
C THR A 202 25.92 6.23 15.40
N ALA A 203 26.52 7.41 15.19
CA ALA A 203 27.05 8.20 16.30
C ALA A 203 25.96 8.60 17.32
N ALA A 204 24.72 8.83 16.85
CA ALA A 204 23.59 9.18 17.71
C ALA A 204 22.96 7.96 18.41
N ASP A 205 23.20 6.75 17.91
CA ASP A 205 22.75 5.50 18.52
C ASP A 205 23.80 4.40 18.32
N ALA A 206 24.74 4.32 19.27
CA ALA A 206 25.77 3.29 19.29
C ALA A 206 25.21 1.88 19.54
N THR A 207 23.96 1.76 20.02
CA THR A 207 23.34 0.46 20.28
C THR A 207 22.76 -0.17 19.02
N GLY A 208 22.38 0.63 18.01
CA GLY A 208 21.72 0.16 16.79
C GLY A 208 20.30 -0.34 17.03
N ARG A 209 19.64 0.11 18.11
CA ARG A 209 18.33 -0.36 18.56
C ARG A 209 17.27 0.73 18.66
N ARG A 210 17.63 2.00 18.46
CA ARG A 210 16.73 3.15 18.54
C ARG A 210 16.92 4.04 17.35
N VAL A 211 15.85 4.41 16.65
CA VAL A 211 15.90 5.26 15.46
C VAL A 211 14.92 6.41 15.58
N LEU A 212 15.28 7.55 15.01
CA LEU A 212 14.36 8.66 14.86
C LEU A 212 13.63 8.53 13.53
N GLY A 213 12.32 8.37 13.64
CA GLY A 213 11.39 8.64 12.58
C GLY A 213 10.89 7.45 11.80
N ALA A 214 9.65 7.60 11.36
CA ALA A 214 9.11 6.89 10.21
C ALA A 214 9.48 7.66 8.93
N ALA A 215 10.02 6.96 7.95
CA ALA A 215 10.13 7.45 6.57
C ALA A 215 8.71 7.60 5.96
N PRO A 216 8.57 8.09 4.72
CA PRO A 216 7.27 8.12 4.08
C PRO A 216 6.59 6.75 4.07
N ILE A 217 5.29 6.71 4.34
CA ILE A 217 4.50 5.48 4.46
C ILE A 217 3.50 5.40 3.31
N THR A 218 3.54 4.30 2.56
CA THR A 218 2.62 4.02 1.45
C THR A 218 1.87 2.70 1.58
N ALA A 219 2.19 1.90 2.60
CA ALA A 219 1.52 0.63 2.87
C ALA A 219 0.99 0.56 4.30
N LEU A 220 -0.22 0.03 4.46
CA LEU A 220 -0.81 -0.27 5.76
C LEU A 220 -1.51 -1.63 5.74
N ALA A 221 -1.35 -2.42 6.81
CA ALA A 221 -2.12 -3.64 7.04
C ALA A 221 -2.48 -3.79 8.52
N LEU A 222 -3.63 -4.37 8.82
CA LEU A 222 -4.02 -4.71 10.19
C LEU A 222 -3.59 -6.15 10.51
N THR A 223 -3.13 -6.37 11.74
CA THR A 223 -2.79 -7.70 12.24
C THR A 223 -3.99 -8.33 12.96
N PRO A 224 -4.11 -9.67 12.99
CA PRO A 224 -5.20 -10.33 13.71
C PRO A 224 -5.15 -10.13 15.23
N TRP A 225 -4.01 -9.71 15.77
CA TRP A 225 -3.86 -9.35 17.20
C TRP A 225 -4.10 -7.86 17.47
N GLY A 226 -4.55 -7.08 16.49
CA GLY A 226 -5.08 -5.73 16.69
C GLY A 226 -4.06 -4.59 16.57
N THR A 227 -2.82 -4.86 16.14
CA THR A 227 -1.85 -3.83 15.77
C THR A 227 -1.97 -3.45 14.29
N CYS A 228 -1.24 -2.41 13.87
CA CYS A 228 -1.10 -2.02 12.48
C CYS A 228 0.36 -2.11 12.04
N LEU A 229 0.57 -2.61 10.82
CA LEU A 229 1.84 -2.61 10.10
C LEU A 229 1.87 -1.45 9.12
N ALA A 230 2.94 -0.68 9.12
CA ALA A 230 3.19 0.42 8.19
C ALA A 230 4.49 0.20 7.42
N GLY A 231 4.42 0.18 6.09
CA GLY A 231 5.59 -0.01 5.23
C GLY A 231 6.28 1.31 4.92
N GLU A 232 7.55 1.42 5.30
CA GLU A 232 8.39 2.53 4.84
C GLU A 232 8.74 2.37 3.36
N SER A 233 8.48 3.43 2.60
CA SER A 233 8.88 3.62 1.20
C SER A 233 9.61 4.96 1.04
N GLY A 234 10.08 5.28 -0.17
CA GLY A 234 10.60 6.63 -0.47
C GLY A 234 11.96 6.98 0.16
N LEU A 235 12.78 5.98 0.49
CA LEU A 235 14.13 6.22 1.04
C LEU A 235 15.00 7.01 0.06
N ALA A 236 14.90 6.68 -1.22
CA ALA A 236 15.57 7.38 -2.31
C ALA A 236 15.14 8.85 -2.44
N ASP A 237 13.99 9.21 -1.86
CA ASP A 237 13.45 10.56 -1.92
C ASP A 237 13.91 11.43 -0.75
N ILE A 238 14.47 10.85 0.31
CA ILE A 238 14.81 11.59 1.53
C ILE A 238 16.29 11.56 1.91
N PHE A 239 17.05 10.57 1.42
CA PHE A 239 18.49 10.46 1.70
C PHE A 239 19.34 10.91 0.51
N ALA A 240 20.29 11.80 0.76
CA ALA A 240 21.31 12.17 -0.21
C ALA A 240 22.53 11.25 -0.07
N SER A 241 23.10 10.85 -1.21
CA SER A 241 24.39 10.17 -1.29
C SER A 241 25.51 11.08 -1.79
N ALA A 242 26.73 10.56 -1.83
CA ALA A 242 27.79 11.13 -2.67
C ALA A 242 27.38 11.11 -4.16
N ASP A 243 28.06 11.90 -4.99
CA ASP A 243 27.88 11.90 -6.46
C ASP A 243 28.02 10.50 -7.06
N GLN A 244 28.90 9.69 -6.49
CA GLN A 244 29.03 8.27 -6.81
C GLN A 244 28.54 7.43 -5.61
N PRO A 245 27.24 7.10 -5.55
CA PRO A 245 26.71 6.23 -4.49
C PRO A 245 27.41 4.87 -4.52
N THR A 246 27.58 4.24 -3.36
CA THR A 246 28.09 2.86 -3.24
C THR A 246 27.18 1.86 -3.96
N ARG A 247 27.66 0.62 -4.16
CA ARG A 247 26.84 -0.45 -4.75
C ARG A 247 25.56 -0.70 -3.95
N HIS A 248 25.63 -0.66 -2.62
CA HIS A 248 24.49 -0.84 -1.73
C HIS A 248 23.49 0.32 -1.88
N GLU A 249 23.96 1.56 -1.81
CA GLU A 249 23.10 2.74 -1.98
C GLU A 249 22.40 2.77 -3.35
N ARG A 250 23.12 2.46 -4.43
CA ARG A 250 22.55 2.35 -5.78
C ARG A 250 21.44 1.30 -5.85
N ARG A 251 21.61 0.15 -5.20
CA ARG A 251 20.59 -0.92 -5.19
C ARG A 251 19.30 -0.50 -4.49
N TYR A 252 19.38 0.45 -3.57
CA TYR A 252 18.24 1.07 -2.89
C TYR A 252 17.82 2.41 -3.51
N GLY A 253 18.41 2.80 -4.64
CA GLY A 253 17.97 3.92 -5.46
C GLY A 253 18.40 5.32 -4.99
N LEU A 254 19.33 5.39 -4.02
CA LEU A 254 19.85 6.66 -3.50
C LEU A 254 20.66 7.41 -4.57
N THR A 255 20.56 8.74 -4.53
CA THR A 255 21.26 9.69 -5.41
C THR A 255 21.75 10.88 -4.60
N ASN A 256 22.65 11.68 -5.17
CA ASN A 256 23.08 12.95 -4.58
C ASN A 256 21.99 14.05 -4.63
N GLU A 257 20.97 13.85 -5.47
CA GLU A 257 19.82 14.75 -5.62
C GLU A 257 18.51 14.04 -5.24
N PRO A 258 18.24 13.80 -3.94
CA PRO A 258 16.95 13.28 -3.51
C PRO A 258 15.85 14.34 -3.69
N ALA A 259 14.61 13.89 -3.79
CA ALA A 259 13.47 14.79 -4.02
C ALA A 259 13.21 15.75 -2.85
N LEU A 260 13.36 15.27 -1.62
CA LEU A 260 13.26 16.05 -0.40
C LEU A 260 14.67 16.40 0.08
N ARG A 261 15.00 17.69 0.00
CA ARG A 261 16.31 18.25 0.33
C ARG A 261 16.49 18.41 1.84
N TRP A 262 16.16 17.37 2.62
CA TRP A 262 16.26 17.41 4.08
C TRP A 262 17.71 17.49 4.56
N PHE A 263 18.61 16.82 3.86
CA PHE A 263 20.05 16.75 4.18
C PHE A 263 20.72 18.14 4.31
N GLU A 264 20.20 19.17 3.62
CA GLU A 264 20.74 20.54 3.67
C GLU A 264 20.57 21.23 5.03
N HIS A 265 19.61 20.79 5.85
CA HIS A 265 19.37 21.35 7.18
C HIS A 265 19.24 20.29 8.29
N ASP A 266 19.17 19.01 7.95
CA ASP A 266 19.26 17.89 8.88
C ASP A 266 20.26 16.87 8.32
N THR A 267 21.49 16.96 8.84
CA THR A 267 22.62 16.17 8.36
C THR A 267 22.40 14.67 8.48
N ARG A 268 21.45 14.23 9.33
CA ARG A 268 21.07 12.81 9.47
C ARG A 268 20.69 12.17 8.13
N PHE A 269 20.15 12.97 7.21
CA PHE A 269 19.74 12.52 5.87
C PHE A 269 20.84 12.59 4.81
N ASP A 270 22.08 12.89 5.21
CA ASP A 270 23.28 12.83 4.37
C ASP A 270 24.02 11.52 4.65
N SER A 271 24.03 10.59 3.68
CA SER A 271 24.69 9.29 3.84
C SER A 271 26.22 9.36 3.82
N VAL A 272 26.82 10.45 3.33
CA VAL A 272 28.27 10.65 3.41
C VAL A 272 28.68 10.90 4.86
N ARG A 273 27.85 11.65 5.59
CA ARG A 273 28.08 11.96 7.01
C ARG A 273 27.59 10.86 7.95
N HIS A 274 26.47 10.22 7.62
CA HIS A 274 25.84 9.16 8.41
C HIS A 274 25.54 7.93 7.54
N PRO A 275 26.56 7.15 7.13
CA PRO A 275 26.41 6.07 6.15
C PRO A 275 25.50 4.93 6.59
N HIS A 276 25.26 4.78 7.90
CA HIS A 276 24.36 3.77 8.44
C HIS A 276 22.93 4.27 8.69
N GLU A 277 22.67 5.59 8.59
CA GLU A 277 21.31 6.11 8.77
C GLU A 277 20.34 5.59 7.70
N PRO A 278 20.68 5.53 6.40
CA PRO A 278 19.79 4.92 5.40
C PRO A 278 19.40 3.47 5.72
N ASN A 279 20.26 2.71 6.41
CA ASN A 279 19.98 1.32 6.79
C ASN A 279 18.94 1.20 7.91
N ARG A 280 18.69 2.27 8.66
CA ARG A 280 17.70 2.31 9.76
C ARG A 280 16.29 2.66 9.29
N HIS A 281 16.10 2.78 7.97
CA HIS A 281 14.81 2.97 7.29
C HIS A 281 14.57 1.90 6.22
N GLY A 282 13.36 1.80 5.70
CA GLY A 282 12.92 0.78 4.73
C GLY A 282 12.43 -0.48 5.41
N TRP A 283 11.89 -0.34 6.62
CA TRP A 283 11.38 -1.44 7.42
C TRP A 283 9.86 -1.37 7.53
N VAL A 284 9.25 -2.48 7.91
CA VAL A 284 7.87 -2.47 8.38
C VAL A 284 7.85 -2.02 9.84
N ILE A 285 7.06 -0.99 10.15
CA ILE A 285 6.82 -0.49 11.50
C ILE A 285 5.54 -1.15 12.03
N GLU A 286 5.60 -1.75 13.21
CA GLU A 286 4.43 -2.20 13.95
C GLU A 286 4.11 -1.23 15.10
N PHE A 287 2.83 -0.91 15.27
CA PHE A 287 2.33 -0.11 16.39
C PHE A 287 0.90 -0.49 16.74
N ASP A 288 0.49 -0.24 17.99
CA ASP A 288 -0.90 -0.35 18.40
C ASP A 288 -1.62 0.99 18.19
N PRO A 289 -2.62 1.09 17.29
CA PRO A 289 -3.35 2.33 17.08
C PRO A 289 -4.17 2.77 18.31
N ARG A 290 -4.44 1.87 19.26
CA ARG A 290 -5.21 2.14 20.48
C ARG A 290 -4.36 2.59 21.66
N ASP A 291 -3.03 2.43 21.57
CA ASP A 291 -2.09 2.88 22.59
C ASP A 291 -1.18 3.99 22.03
N PRO A 292 -1.59 5.26 22.19
CA PRO A 292 -0.81 6.40 21.72
C PRO A 292 0.50 6.59 22.51
N ALA A 293 0.68 5.94 23.67
CA ALA A 293 1.93 6.00 24.44
C ALA A 293 2.94 4.92 24.00
N ALA A 294 2.48 3.84 23.36
CA ALA A 294 3.35 2.77 22.91
C ALA A 294 4.43 3.26 21.94
N VAL A 295 5.64 2.74 22.07
CA VAL A 295 6.74 3.03 21.14
C VAL A 295 6.58 2.14 19.90
N PRO A 296 6.44 2.70 18.69
CA PRO A 296 6.41 1.90 17.46
C PRO A 296 7.73 1.16 17.23
N VAL A 297 7.67 -0.01 16.61
CA VAL A 297 8.81 -0.92 16.45
C VAL A 297 9.05 -1.25 14.98
N LYS A 298 10.25 -0.99 14.47
CA LYS A 298 10.69 -1.47 13.16
C LYS A 298 11.04 -2.96 13.24
N ARG A 299 10.29 -3.80 12.53
CA ARG A 299 10.41 -5.27 12.52
C ARG A 299 11.39 -5.73 11.45
N THR A 300 12.64 -5.96 11.86
CA THR A 300 13.72 -6.22 10.90
C THR A 300 13.63 -7.58 10.22
N ALA A 301 12.95 -8.57 10.82
CA ALA A 301 12.78 -9.90 10.24
C ALA A 301 12.00 -9.88 8.91
N LEU A 302 11.20 -8.84 8.66
CA LEU A 302 10.43 -8.65 7.43
C LEU A 302 11.30 -8.14 6.25
N GLY A 303 12.57 -7.83 6.51
CA GLY A 303 13.57 -7.44 5.52
C GLY A 303 13.45 -5.99 5.05
N ARG A 304 14.59 -5.38 4.72
CA ARG A 304 14.66 -3.98 4.29
C ARG A 304 14.32 -3.82 2.80
N ARG A 305 13.34 -2.97 2.48
CA ARG A 305 12.78 -2.74 1.13
C ARG A 305 12.20 -1.33 0.99
N ALA A 306 11.69 -0.98 -0.20
CA ALA A 306 10.69 0.07 -0.33
C ALA A 306 9.30 -0.60 -0.26
N HIS A 307 8.76 -0.77 0.95
CA HIS A 307 7.52 -1.52 1.18
C HIS A 307 6.31 -0.73 0.67
N ALA A 308 5.92 -0.99 -0.57
CA ALA A 308 4.83 -0.29 -1.25
C ALA A 308 3.44 -0.85 -0.92
N ALA A 309 3.37 -2.14 -0.56
CA ALA A 309 2.13 -2.74 -0.06
C ALA A 309 2.40 -3.90 0.90
N LEU A 310 1.44 -4.10 1.81
CA LEU A 310 1.45 -5.13 2.84
C LEU A 310 0.09 -5.83 2.86
N ALA A 311 0.10 -7.14 3.07
CA ALA A 311 -1.10 -7.91 3.37
C ALA A 311 -0.78 -8.98 4.42
N VAL A 312 -1.68 -9.19 5.38
CA VAL A 312 -1.49 -10.13 6.48
C VAL A 312 -2.48 -11.28 6.34
N ALA A 313 -1.97 -12.50 6.37
CA ALA A 313 -2.75 -13.73 6.36
C ALA A 313 -2.34 -14.64 7.52
N GLN A 314 -3.13 -15.68 7.75
CA GLN A 314 -2.78 -16.77 8.65
C GLN A 314 -2.63 -18.05 7.83
N ALA A 315 -1.51 -18.74 8.01
CA ALA A 315 -1.30 -20.06 7.44
C ALA A 315 -2.22 -21.09 8.13
N ALA A 316 -2.49 -22.21 7.46
CA ALA A 316 -3.34 -23.28 7.98
C ALA A 316 -2.86 -23.85 9.35
N ASP A 317 -1.57 -23.73 9.66
CA ASP A 317 -1.00 -24.18 10.94
C ASP A 317 -1.04 -23.13 12.06
N GLY A 318 -1.59 -21.94 11.80
CA GLY A 318 -1.75 -20.84 12.76
C GLY A 318 -0.62 -19.82 12.78
N ARG A 319 0.44 -19.99 11.97
CA ARG A 319 1.50 -18.99 11.81
C ARG A 319 1.03 -17.81 10.98
N THR A 320 1.65 -16.66 11.18
CA THR A 320 1.34 -15.44 10.42
C THR A 320 2.13 -15.42 9.13
N ILE A 321 1.47 -15.03 8.05
CA ILE A 321 2.11 -14.66 6.79
C ILE A 321 1.95 -13.15 6.60
N VAL A 322 3.05 -12.44 6.32
CA VAL A 322 3.01 -11.05 5.86
C VAL A 322 3.54 -11.01 4.45
N TYR A 323 2.68 -10.73 3.47
CA TYR A 323 3.08 -10.46 2.09
C TYR A 323 3.59 -9.03 1.96
N LEU A 324 4.71 -8.87 1.26
CA LEU A 324 5.39 -7.59 1.09
C LEU A 324 5.68 -7.34 -0.39
N ALA A 325 5.22 -6.21 -0.88
CA ALA A 325 5.49 -5.76 -2.24
C ALA A 325 6.44 -4.56 -2.25
N ASP A 326 7.24 -4.47 -3.31
CA ASP A 326 8.11 -3.35 -3.61
C ASP A 326 7.77 -2.84 -5.02
N ALA A 327 7.35 -1.58 -5.11
CA ALA A 327 6.89 -1.00 -6.37
C ALA A 327 8.05 -0.66 -7.32
N THR A 328 9.30 -0.84 -6.90
CA THR A 328 10.45 -0.66 -7.79
C THR A 328 10.41 -1.71 -8.91
N PRO A 329 10.53 -1.32 -10.19
CA PRO A 329 10.56 -2.28 -11.29
C PRO A 329 11.60 -3.38 -11.06
N TYR A 330 11.23 -4.61 -11.42
CA TYR A 330 12.04 -5.82 -11.32
C TYR A 330 12.26 -6.39 -9.92
N GLU A 331 11.68 -5.81 -8.87
CA GLU A 331 11.69 -6.45 -7.55
C GLU A 331 10.72 -7.64 -7.53
N PRO A 332 11.08 -8.73 -6.82
CA PRO A 332 10.15 -9.82 -6.58
C PRO A 332 9.18 -9.49 -5.44
N LEU A 333 8.00 -10.10 -5.50
CA LEU A 333 7.12 -10.21 -4.35
C LEU A 333 7.80 -11.03 -3.25
N ALA A 334 7.57 -10.67 -1.99
CA ALA A 334 8.07 -11.42 -0.86
C ALA A 334 6.96 -11.81 0.12
N ARG A 335 7.26 -12.78 0.97
CA ARG A 335 6.48 -13.04 2.19
C ARG A 335 7.38 -13.31 3.37
N PHE A 336 6.93 -12.92 4.55
CA PHE A 336 7.47 -13.36 5.82
C PHE A 336 6.50 -14.38 6.42
N VAL A 337 7.02 -15.49 6.95
CA VAL A 337 6.25 -16.46 7.72
C VAL A 337 6.81 -16.51 9.14
N SER A 338 6.00 -16.20 10.15
CA SER A 338 6.44 -16.24 11.55
C SER A 338 6.91 -17.63 11.95
N ARG A 339 7.84 -17.73 12.91
CA ARG A 339 8.21 -19.02 13.51
C ARG A 339 7.05 -19.56 14.35
N ASP A 340 6.51 -18.70 15.20
CA ASP A 340 5.50 -19.05 16.18
C ASP A 340 4.09 -18.75 15.65
N LYS A 341 3.09 -19.34 16.31
CA LYS A 341 1.67 -19.12 16.02
C LYS A 341 1.17 -17.85 16.69
N VAL A 342 0.10 -17.28 16.14
CA VAL A 342 -0.65 -16.21 16.82
C VAL A 342 -1.16 -16.74 18.16
N ARG A 343 -0.97 -15.94 19.22
CA ARG A 343 -1.45 -16.24 20.58
C ARG A 343 -2.69 -15.41 20.90
N GLU A 344 -3.58 -15.97 21.71
CA GLU A 344 -4.64 -15.20 22.35
C GLU A 344 -4.04 -14.16 23.32
N GLY A 345 -4.73 -13.04 23.54
CA GLY A 345 -4.26 -11.94 24.40
C GLY A 345 -3.79 -10.68 23.66
N GLY A 346 -4.12 -10.54 22.38
CA GLY A 346 -3.97 -9.29 21.64
C GLY A 346 -2.51 -8.84 21.43
N PRO A 347 -2.23 -7.53 21.34
CA PRO A 347 -0.90 -7.01 21.02
C PRO A 347 0.20 -7.46 21.99
N ALA A 348 -0.09 -7.45 23.29
CA ALA A 348 0.89 -7.82 24.32
C ALA A 348 1.35 -9.27 24.17
N ALA A 349 0.40 -10.20 23.93
CA ALA A 349 0.72 -11.60 23.71
C ALA A 349 1.43 -11.85 22.37
N ASN A 350 1.46 -10.91 21.42
CA ASN A 350 2.09 -11.11 20.11
C ASN A 350 3.24 -10.11 19.85
N ALA A 351 3.74 -9.45 20.89
CA ALA A 351 4.69 -8.34 20.80
C ALA A 351 6.05 -8.69 20.13
N THR A 352 6.42 -9.96 20.04
CA THR A 352 7.66 -10.41 19.38
C THR A 352 7.40 -11.37 18.20
N LEU A 353 6.13 -11.56 17.82
CA LEU A 353 5.74 -12.56 16.81
C LEU A 353 6.38 -12.31 15.44
N LEU A 354 6.63 -11.04 15.12
CA LEU A 354 7.25 -10.59 13.87
C LEU A 354 8.78 -10.40 13.97
N ASP A 355 9.40 -10.80 15.08
CA ASP A 355 10.85 -10.71 15.25
C ASP A 355 11.58 -11.98 14.77
N GLU A 356 10.86 -13.09 14.61
CA GLU A 356 11.45 -14.40 14.27
C GLU A 356 10.59 -15.15 13.25
N GLY A 357 11.22 -15.58 12.15
CA GLY A 357 10.53 -16.26 11.06
C GLY A 357 11.40 -16.39 9.81
N LEU A 358 10.76 -16.73 8.69
CA LEU A 358 11.40 -16.93 7.40
C LEU A 358 10.97 -15.84 6.43
N LEU A 359 11.94 -15.14 5.85
CA LEU A 359 11.71 -14.23 4.72
C LEU A 359 11.93 -14.98 3.41
N GLN A 360 10.98 -14.90 2.48
CA GLN A 360 11.00 -15.62 1.21
C GLN A 360 10.63 -14.69 0.07
N VAL A 361 11.06 -15.02 -1.16
CA VAL A 361 10.68 -14.31 -2.39
C VAL A 361 9.99 -15.26 -3.36
N ALA A 362 9.01 -14.73 -4.10
CA ALA A 362 8.20 -15.51 -5.02
C ALA A 362 8.95 -15.78 -6.33
N ARG A 363 8.82 -16.99 -6.84
CA ARG A 363 9.06 -17.35 -8.23
C ARG A 363 7.76 -17.86 -8.84
N PHE A 364 7.33 -17.22 -9.92
CA PHE A 364 6.17 -17.57 -10.71
C PHE A 364 6.61 -18.42 -11.91
N ASP A 365 6.19 -19.68 -11.95
CA ASP A 365 6.49 -20.63 -13.02
C ASP A 365 5.40 -20.53 -14.11
N ALA A 366 5.76 -20.76 -15.38
CA ALA A 366 4.90 -20.48 -16.54
C ALA A 366 3.64 -21.36 -16.64
N ASP A 367 3.57 -22.45 -15.88
CA ASP A 367 2.45 -23.38 -15.82
C ASP A 367 1.34 -22.96 -14.83
N GLY A 368 1.46 -21.76 -14.23
CA GLY A 368 0.53 -21.27 -13.21
C GLY A 368 0.85 -21.79 -11.81
N SER A 369 1.94 -22.54 -11.63
CA SER A 369 2.49 -22.86 -10.30
C SER A 369 3.54 -21.84 -9.88
N GLY A 370 3.84 -21.79 -8.59
CA GLY A 370 4.92 -20.96 -8.09
C GLY A 370 5.54 -21.50 -6.81
N ARG A 371 6.66 -20.90 -6.45
CA ARG A 371 7.46 -21.29 -5.28
C ARG A 371 7.92 -20.10 -4.45
N TRP A 372 7.97 -20.31 -3.15
CA TRP A 372 8.59 -19.39 -2.20
C TRP A 372 10.03 -19.79 -1.92
N LEU A 373 10.96 -18.93 -2.30
CA LEU A 373 12.40 -19.15 -2.16
C LEU A 373 12.90 -18.46 -0.90
N THR A 374 13.38 -19.23 0.07
CA THR A 374 13.82 -18.72 1.38
C THR A 374 15.14 -17.97 1.28
N LEU A 375 15.19 -16.77 1.87
CA LEU A 375 16.42 -16.04 2.10
C LEU A 375 17.21 -16.72 3.21
N ALA A 376 18.43 -17.16 2.88
CA ALA A 376 19.33 -17.82 3.80
C ALA A 376 20.72 -17.17 3.75
N THR A 377 21.48 -17.31 4.83
CA THR A 377 22.89 -16.91 4.89
C THR A 377 23.73 -17.78 3.96
N GLY A 378 24.60 -17.17 3.14
CA GLY A 378 25.44 -17.86 2.15
C GLY A 378 25.83 -16.97 0.97
N SER A 379 26.87 -17.38 0.21
CA SER A 379 27.36 -16.69 -1.00
C SER A 379 27.68 -15.18 -0.83
N GLY A 380 28.32 -14.81 0.28
CA GLY A 380 28.82 -13.46 0.53
C GLY A 380 27.87 -12.55 1.32
N VAL A 381 27.17 -13.10 2.32
CA VAL A 381 26.49 -12.38 3.40
C VAL A 381 26.92 -13.05 4.71
N ALA A 382 27.42 -12.29 5.68
CA ALA A 382 28.07 -12.83 6.88
C ALA A 382 27.06 -13.39 7.89
N ASP A 383 25.96 -12.69 8.12
CA ASP A 383 24.95 -13.06 9.12
C ASP A 383 23.52 -12.62 8.75
N ALA A 384 22.55 -13.01 9.57
CA ALA A 384 21.13 -12.70 9.36
C ALA A 384 20.82 -11.20 9.42
N GLY A 385 21.56 -10.42 10.22
CA GLY A 385 21.38 -8.97 10.30
C GLY A 385 21.80 -8.29 9.00
N GLU A 386 22.98 -8.63 8.48
CA GLU A 386 23.43 -8.18 7.16
C GLU A 386 22.48 -8.64 6.05
N LEU A 387 22.01 -9.90 6.09
CA LEU A 387 21.07 -10.45 5.11
C LEU A 387 19.81 -9.61 4.98
N LEU A 388 19.23 -9.21 6.12
CA LEU A 388 17.99 -8.44 6.15
C LEU A 388 18.19 -6.97 5.76
N VAL A 389 19.35 -6.38 6.08
CA VAL A 389 19.74 -5.04 5.59
C VAL A 389 19.94 -5.05 4.06
N GLN A 390 20.44 -6.16 3.52
CA GLN A 390 20.70 -6.36 2.08
C GLN A 390 19.63 -7.23 1.39
N ALA A 391 18.40 -7.27 1.91
CA ALA A 391 17.36 -8.21 1.45
C ALA A 391 17.09 -8.14 -0.06
N ARG A 392 17.16 -6.95 -0.67
CA ARG A 392 17.07 -6.77 -2.14
C ARG A 392 18.20 -7.50 -2.90
N THR A 393 19.44 -7.36 -2.45
CA THR A 393 20.59 -8.07 -3.05
C THR A 393 20.54 -9.57 -2.82
N ALA A 394 20.06 -10.01 -1.65
CA ALA A 394 19.84 -11.42 -1.38
C ALA A 394 18.77 -12.01 -2.31
N ALA A 395 17.67 -11.29 -2.53
CA ALA A 395 16.61 -11.69 -3.45
C ALA A 395 17.10 -11.85 -4.90
N ASP A 396 17.97 -10.95 -5.39
CA ASP A 396 18.54 -11.05 -6.73
C ASP A 396 19.30 -12.38 -6.96
N ARG A 397 19.93 -12.92 -5.92
CA ARG A 397 20.72 -14.16 -5.99
C ARG A 397 19.85 -15.42 -5.99
N LEU A 398 18.63 -15.34 -5.46
CA LEU A 398 17.72 -16.49 -5.33
C LEU A 398 16.93 -16.77 -6.61
N GLY A 399 16.88 -15.82 -7.54
CA GLY A 399 16.09 -15.98 -8.76
C GLY A 399 14.59 -15.83 -8.54
N GLY A 400 14.19 -14.95 -7.61
CA GLY A 400 12.79 -14.49 -7.53
C GLY A 400 12.38 -13.80 -8.83
N THR A 401 11.10 -13.92 -9.21
CA THR A 401 10.59 -13.35 -10.47
C THR A 401 10.67 -11.83 -10.42
N ARG A 402 11.27 -11.22 -11.44
CA ARG A 402 11.40 -9.77 -11.57
C ARG A 402 10.08 -9.16 -12.07
N LEU A 403 9.25 -8.61 -11.19
CA LEU A 403 7.89 -8.15 -11.51
C LEU A 403 7.83 -6.71 -12.06
N ASP A 404 6.72 -6.36 -12.70
CA ASP A 404 6.42 -5.02 -13.23
C ASP A 404 5.92 -4.04 -12.16
N GLY A 405 6.66 -3.92 -11.04
CA GLY A 405 6.42 -2.93 -9.98
C GLY A 405 5.15 -3.20 -9.18
N ALA A 406 5.18 -4.20 -8.30
CA ALA A 406 4.06 -4.56 -7.43
C ALA A 406 3.78 -3.43 -6.42
N CYS A 407 2.65 -2.74 -6.57
CA CYS A 407 2.34 -1.51 -5.84
C CYS A 407 1.20 -1.64 -4.82
N ALA A 408 0.36 -2.67 -4.91
CA ALA A 408 -0.78 -2.85 -4.02
C ALA A 408 -1.05 -4.33 -3.77
N LEU A 409 -1.57 -4.67 -2.58
CA LEU A 409 -1.94 -6.01 -2.16
C LEU A 409 -3.30 -6.02 -1.48
N ALA A 410 -4.11 -7.05 -1.71
CA ALA A 410 -5.34 -7.33 -0.98
C ALA A 410 -5.58 -8.84 -0.88
N ILE A 411 -6.30 -9.29 0.16
CA ILE A 411 -6.68 -10.70 0.32
C ILE A 411 -8.19 -10.77 0.30
N ASP A 412 -8.76 -11.55 -0.62
CA ASP A 412 -10.20 -11.74 -0.66
C ASP A 412 -10.68 -12.80 0.34
N ALA A 413 -12.00 -12.91 0.48
CA ALA A 413 -12.64 -13.86 1.40
C ALA A 413 -12.37 -15.34 1.04
N GLY A 414 -11.96 -15.62 -0.19
CA GLY A 414 -11.56 -16.95 -0.65
C GLY A 414 -10.10 -17.28 -0.36
N GLY A 415 -9.34 -16.37 0.25
CA GLY A 415 -7.92 -16.56 0.55
C GLY A 415 -6.99 -16.31 -0.64
N TRP A 416 -7.50 -15.83 -1.78
CA TRP A 416 -6.65 -15.38 -2.86
C TRP A 416 -6.03 -14.04 -2.51
N VAL A 417 -4.73 -13.94 -2.71
CA VAL A 417 -4.01 -12.68 -2.60
C VAL A 417 -3.89 -12.07 -3.98
N HIS A 418 -4.28 -10.81 -4.08
CA HIS A 418 -4.26 -10.00 -5.28
C HIS A 418 -3.13 -9.01 -5.19
N ALA A 419 -2.40 -8.84 -6.30
CA ALA A 419 -1.41 -7.79 -6.47
C ALA A 419 -1.71 -6.95 -7.70
N ALA A 420 -1.57 -5.64 -7.56
CA ALA A 420 -1.52 -4.74 -8.69
C ALA A 420 -0.07 -4.45 -9.07
N MET A 421 0.21 -4.57 -10.37
CA MET A 421 1.47 -4.14 -10.97
C MET A 421 1.26 -2.76 -11.59
N ALA A 422 2.01 -1.77 -11.13
CA ALA A 422 1.95 -0.40 -11.64
C ALA A 422 2.34 -0.33 -13.13
N GLY A 423 3.18 -1.26 -13.59
CA GLY A 423 3.71 -1.32 -14.95
C GLY A 423 5.22 -1.10 -14.98
N ASN A 424 5.82 -1.44 -16.12
CA ASN A 424 7.23 -1.31 -16.39
C ASN A 424 7.49 -0.98 -17.87
N PRO A 425 7.68 0.31 -18.23
CA PRO A 425 7.95 0.71 -19.61
C PRO A 425 9.31 0.24 -20.14
N LEU A 426 10.19 -0.25 -19.27
CA LEU A 426 11.51 -0.77 -19.64
C LEU A 426 11.51 -2.28 -19.91
N ARG A 427 10.42 -2.99 -19.60
CA ARG A 427 10.27 -4.44 -19.83
C ARG A 427 10.59 -4.81 -21.28
N GLY A 428 11.50 -5.75 -21.48
CA GLY A 428 11.90 -6.26 -22.81
C GLY A 428 12.68 -5.27 -23.68
N THR A 429 13.09 -4.11 -23.15
CA THR A 429 14.06 -3.23 -23.83
C THR A 429 15.49 -3.80 -23.75
N PRO A 430 16.43 -3.39 -24.63
CA PRO A 430 17.81 -3.92 -24.60
C PRO A 430 18.47 -3.79 -23.22
N GLY A 431 19.06 -4.89 -22.74
CA GLY A 431 19.71 -4.95 -21.44
C GLY A 431 18.76 -5.07 -20.24
N GLN A 432 17.45 -5.11 -20.47
CA GLN A 432 16.44 -5.30 -19.44
C GLN A 432 15.85 -6.72 -19.50
N PRO A 433 15.30 -7.23 -18.38
CA PRO A 433 14.60 -8.51 -18.37
C PRO A 433 13.52 -8.60 -19.46
N ALA A 434 13.47 -9.76 -20.14
CA ALA A 434 12.48 -10.06 -21.17
C ALA A 434 11.06 -10.21 -20.57
N VAL A 435 10.05 -10.36 -21.43
CA VAL A 435 8.71 -10.78 -21.00
C VAL A 435 8.74 -12.22 -20.50
N ASP A 436 7.84 -12.53 -19.57
CA ASP A 436 7.62 -13.88 -19.04
C ASP A 436 6.12 -14.07 -18.75
N ALA A 437 5.71 -15.23 -18.26
CA ALA A 437 4.30 -15.52 -18.01
C ALA A 437 3.65 -14.56 -17.00
N ALA A 438 4.40 -14.11 -15.98
CA ALA A 438 3.90 -13.17 -14.97
C ALA A 438 3.96 -11.71 -15.46
N ASN A 439 4.79 -11.40 -16.46
CA ASN A 439 4.99 -10.08 -17.04
C ASN A 439 4.89 -10.17 -18.58
N PRO A 440 3.70 -10.45 -19.15
CA PRO A 440 3.56 -10.93 -20.53
C PRO A 440 3.70 -9.83 -21.59
N ARG A 441 3.78 -8.56 -21.20
CA ARG A 441 3.73 -7.43 -22.13
C ARG A 441 5.05 -6.65 -22.16
N PRO A 442 5.66 -6.45 -23.34
CA PRO A 442 6.82 -5.59 -23.46
C PRO A 442 6.41 -4.14 -23.22
N ARG A 443 7.32 -3.34 -22.64
CA ARG A 443 7.11 -1.92 -22.34
C ARG A 443 5.74 -1.64 -21.70
N ASN A 444 5.36 -2.48 -20.73
CA ASN A 444 4.05 -2.46 -20.09
C ASN A 444 3.80 -1.11 -19.38
N ALA A 445 3.16 -0.16 -20.05
CA ALA A 445 2.85 1.15 -19.50
C ALA A 445 1.53 1.16 -18.69
N GLY A 446 0.62 0.24 -18.96
CA GLY A 446 -0.73 0.24 -18.39
C GLY A 446 -0.83 -0.39 -16.99
N GLY A 447 0.11 -1.27 -16.63
CA GLY A 447 0.00 -2.08 -15.41
C GLY A 447 -0.95 -3.28 -15.60
N HIS A 448 -0.98 -4.21 -14.67
CA HIS A 448 -1.86 -5.39 -14.73
C HIS A 448 -2.12 -5.97 -13.33
N LEU A 449 -3.09 -6.86 -13.22
CA LEU A 449 -3.36 -7.60 -11.98
C LEU A 449 -2.79 -9.02 -12.05
N LEU A 450 -2.34 -9.52 -10.90
CA LEU A 450 -1.92 -10.88 -10.69
C LEU A 450 -2.53 -11.36 -9.37
N ARG A 451 -2.89 -12.63 -9.26
CA ARG A 451 -3.36 -13.22 -8.00
C ARG A 451 -2.75 -14.59 -7.77
N TRP A 452 -2.62 -14.98 -6.51
CA TRP A 452 -2.15 -16.30 -6.11
C TRP A 452 -2.90 -16.82 -4.89
N HIS A 453 -2.86 -18.14 -4.73
CA HIS A 453 -3.40 -18.85 -3.58
C HIS A 453 -2.36 -19.84 -3.08
N GLU A 454 -2.14 -19.86 -1.76
CA GLU A 454 -1.19 -20.78 -1.13
C GLU A 454 -1.60 -22.24 -1.40
N GLY A 455 -0.61 -23.09 -1.69
CA GLY A 455 -0.80 -24.51 -1.90
C GLY A 455 -0.85 -25.29 -0.58
N ALA A 456 -1.10 -26.58 -0.68
CA ALA A 456 -1.01 -27.49 0.47
C ALA A 456 0.44 -27.65 0.96
N GLU A 457 1.40 -27.64 0.03
CA GLU A 457 2.83 -27.60 0.38
C GLU A 457 3.23 -26.19 0.82
N PRO A 458 3.92 -26.02 1.97
CA PRO A 458 4.18 -24.70 2.54
C PRO A 458 4.91 -23.74 1.62
N ASP A 459 5.78 -24.21 0.72
CA ASP A 459 6.58 -23.38 -0.20
C ASP A 459 5.96 -23.26 -1.60
N ARG A 460 4.74 -23.75 -1.82
CA ARG A 460 4.07 -23.74 -3.13
C ARG A 460 2.84 -22.86 -3.14
N PHE A 461 2.55 -22.31 -4.32
CA PHE A 461 1.30 -21.63 -4.59
C PHE A 461 0.87 -21.85 -6.04
N THR A 462 -0.39 -21.56 -6.31
CA THR A 462 -0.91 -21.44 -7.68
C THR A 462 -1.22 -19.98 -7.96
N TRP A 463 -1.13 -19.57 -9.21
CA TRP A 463 -1.31 -18.18 -9.58
C TRP A 463 -1.96 -18.04 -10.95
N ALA A 464 -2.55 -16.87 -11.18
CA ALA A 464 -3.15 -16.48 -12.44
C ALA A 464 -3.00 -14.97 -12.67
N LEU A 465 -2.97 -14.57 -13.93
CA LEU A 465 -3.14 -13.16 -14.30
C LEU A 465 -4.60 -12.75 -14.16
N GLY A 466 -4.83 -11.51 -13.75
CA GLY A 466 -6.11 -10.84 -13.81
C GLY A 466 -6.17 -9.85 -14.97
N ALA A 467 -7.03 -8.84 -14.83
CA ALA A 467 -7.19 -7.78 -15.83
C ALA A 467 -5.87 -7.06 -16.18
N ALA A 468 -5.66 -6.84 -17.48
CA ALA A 468 -4.58 -6.01 -18.00
C ALA A 468 -5.03 -4.54 -18.09
N GLY A 469 -4.19 -3.61 -17.65
CA GLY A 469 -4.39 -2.17 -17.82
C GLY A 469 -3.99 -1.71 -19.22
N GLY A 470 -4.55 -0.61 -19.69
CA GLY A 470 -4.47 -0.13 -21.06
C GLY A 470 -5.81 0.50 -21.41
N GLU A 471 -6.74 -0.29 -21.94
CA GLU A 471 -8.07 0.20 -22.29
C GLU A 471 -8.94 0.41 -21.04
N GLY A 472 -9.42 1.64 -20.82
CA GLY A 472 -10.36 2.00 -19.75
C GLY A 472 -9.73 2.31 -18.40
N TRP A 473 -8.53 1.79 -18.09
CA TRP A 473 -7.78 2.10 -16.87
C TRP A 473 -6.27 1.88 -17.03
N THR A 474 -5.46 2.64 -16.30
CA THR A 474 -4.01 2.45 -16.17
C THR A 474 -3.55 2.80 -14.76
N ALA A 475 -2.26 2.56 -14.48
CA ALA A 475 -1.58 2.98 -13.27
C ALA A 475 -2.34 2.58 -12.00
N PRO A 476 -2.61 1.27 -11.81
CA PRO A 476 -3.22 0.82 -10.57
C PRO A 476 -2.28 1.15 -9.41
N ALA A 477 -2.85 1.54 -8.28
CA ALA A 477 -2.09 2.13 -7.18
C ALA A 477 -2.49 1.60 -5.81
N SER A 478 -3.73 1.16 -5.64
CA SER A 478 -4.22 0.61 -4.38
C SER A 478 -5.16 -0.56 -4.63
N LEU A 479 -5.22 -1.48 -3.66
CA LEU A 479 -6.15 -2.59 -3.62
C LEU A 479 -6.74 -2.68 -2.21
N ALA A 480 -8.02 -3.01 -2.12
CA ALA A 480 -8.70 -3.34 -0.87
C ALA A 480 -9.74 -4.42 -1.13
N ALA A 481 -9.80 -5.44 -0.29
CA ALA A 481 -10.92 -6.38 -0.30
C ALA A 481 -12.03 -5.85 0.61
N ASP A 482 -13.27 -5.92 0.16
CA ASP A 482 -14.40 -5.63 1.03
C ASP A 482 -14.90 -6.88 1.78
N PRO A 483 -15.66 -6.71 2.88
CA PRO A 483 -16.24 -7.83 3.62
C PRO A 483 -17.17 -8.75 2.81
N ARG A 484 -17.53 -8.37 1.58
CA ARG A 484 -18.42 -9.12 0.69
C ARG A 484 -17.66 -9.81 -0.46
N GLY A 485 -16.33 -9.81 -0.41
CA GLY A 485 -15.47 -10.55 -1.31
C GLY A 485 -15.16 -9.83 -2.63
N ARG A 486 -15.52 -8.55 -2.81
CA ARG A 486 -15.05 -7.77 -3.98
C ARG A 486 -13.67 -7.22 -3.72
N VAL A 487 -12.92 -7.03 -4.81
CA VAL A 487 -11.64 -6.32 -4.78
C VAL A 487 -11.86 -4.93 -5.38
N TRP A 488 -11.42 -3.91 -4.67
CA TRP A 488 -11.50 -2.50 -5.07
C TRP A 488 -10.12 -2.00 -5.46
N MET A 489 -10.00 -1.42 -6.64
CA MET A 489 -8.74 -0.96 -7.21
C MET A 489 -8.78 0.54 -7.45
N GLY A 490 -7.93 1.29 -6.74
CA GLY A 490 -7.70 2.70 -7.01
C GLY A 490 -6.59 2.89 -8.04
N THR A 491 -6.71 3.92 -8.88
CA THR A 491 -5.68 4.31 -9.84
C THR A 491 -5.01 5.62 -9.46
N GLY A 492 -3.81 5.82 -10.02
CA GLY A 492 -3.03 7.04 -9.90
C GLY A 492 -1.65 6.75 -9.35
N ALA A 493 -0.65 6.84 -10.22
CA ALA A 493 0.73 6.78 -9.77
C ALA A 493 1.01 7.95 -8.81
N PRO A 494 1.75 7.73 -7.71
CA PRO A 494 2.28 8.85 -6.95
C PRO A 494 3.05 9.76 -7.91
N PRO A 495 2.93 11.09 -7.78
CA PRO A 495 3.67 12.01 -8.63
C PRO A 495 5.15 11.66 -8.55
N PRO A 496 5.84 11.60 -9.70
CA PRO A 496 7.26 11.31 -9.67
C PRO A 496 8.01 12.33 -8.82
N PRO A 497 9.03 11.90 -8.07
CA PRO A 497 10.00 12.83 -7.52
C PRO A 497 10.73 13.53 -8.67
N GLN A 498 11.23 14.76 -8.41
CA GLN A 498 11.83 15.65 -9.41
C GLN A 498 12.71 14.89 -10.43
N GLY A 499 12.43 15.04 -11.72
CA GLY A 499 13.28 14.52 -12.80
C GLY A 499 13.19 13.01 -13.09
N ARG A 500 12.43 12.21 -12.32
CA ARG A 500 12.19 10.80 -12.63
C ARG A 500 10.86 10.61 -13.34
N ALA A 501 10.81 10.59 -14.66
CA ALA A 501 9.55 10.35 -15.38
C ALA A 501 8.89 9.02 -14.92
N VAL A 502 7.72 9.10 -14.28
CA VAL A 502 6.79 7.98 -14.17
C VAL A 502 5.53 8.38 -14.92
N ASN A 503 5.07 7.44 -15.74
CA ASN A 503 3.89 7.34 -16.61
C ASN A 503 2.67 8.28 -16.42
N GLN A 504 2.87 9.59 -16.32
CA GLN A 504 1.78 10.54 -16.58
C GLN A 504 1.39 10.54 -18.07
N ASP A 505 2.36 10.21 -18.95
CA ASP A 505 2.12 10.06 -20.39
C ASP A 505 1.40 8.73 -20.73
N GLY A 506 1.49 7.71 -19.88
CA GLY A 506 0.79 6.43 -20.04
C GLY A 506 -0.74 6.59 -19.99
N ALA A 507 -1.24 7.50 -19.14
CA ALA A 507 -2.67 7.83 -19.07
C ALA A 507 -3.18 8.46 -20.38
N LYS A 508 -2.37 9.33 -21.01
CA LYS A 508 -2.71 9.93 -22.32
C LYS A 508 -2.59 8.95 -23.49
N ALA A 509 -1.62 8.04 -23.44
CA ALA A 509 -1.36 7.07 -24.50
C ALA A 509 -2.35 5.90 -24.52
N ALA A 510 -3.00 5.59 -23.39
CA ALA A 510 -3.88 4.43 -23.24
C ALA A 510 -5.39 4.73 -23.37
N GLY A 511 -5.76 5.94 -23.82
CA GLY A 511 -7.18 6.29 -24.01
C GLY A 511 -7.96 6.52 -22.70
N GLN A 512 -7.29 6.78 -21.56
CA GLN A 512 -7.97 7.31 -20.37
C GLN A 512 -8.37 8.76 -20.63
N ALA A 513 -9.63 8.99 -21.00
CA ALA A 513 -10.17 10.34 -21.22
C ALA A 513 -10.55 11.07 -19.90
N GLY A 514 -10.04 10.65 -18.73
CA GLY A 514 -10.54 11.06 -17.42
C GLY A 514 -9.49 11.09 -16.29
N ASN A 515 -9.86 11.68 -15.16
CA ASN A 515 -9.14 11.61 -13.88
C ASN A 515 -9.04 10.18 -13.37
N ASN A 516 -8.15 9.96 -12.38
CA ASN A 516 -8.02 8.68 -11.68
C ASN A 516 -9.31 8.27 -10.98
N ALA A 517 -9.48 6.97 -10.78
CA ALA A 517 -10.74 6.40 -10.36
C ALA A 517 -10.57 5.21 -9.41
N LEU A 518 -11.67 4.86 -8.75
CA LEU A 518 -11.84 3.61 -8.01
C LEU A 518 -12.71 2.68 -8.85
N TYR A 519 -12.24 1.45 -8.99
CA TYR A 519 -12.91 0.37 -9.71
C TYR A 519 -13.26 -0.76 -8.75
N ALA A 520 -14.33 -1.48 -9.01
CA ALA A 520 -14.63 -2.75 -8.36
C ALA A 520 -14.40 -3.91 -9.32
N LEU A 521 -13.90 -5.02 -8.77
CA LEU A 521 -13.64 -6.27 -9.47
C LEU A 521 -14.29 -7.42 -8.69
N THR A 522 -14.70 -8.45 -9.42
CA THR A 522 -14.97 -9.75 -8.81
C THR A 522 -13.64 -10.41 -8.46
N PRO A 523 -13.59 -11.26 -7.41
CA PRO A 523 -12.35 -11.89 -6.97
C PRO A 523 -11.73 -12.83 -8.02
N GLU A 524 -12.45 -13.21 -9.08
CA GLU A 524 -11.90 -13.95 -10.21
C GLU A 524 -10.96 -13.11 -11.09
N GLY A 525 -10.89 -11.78 -10.86
CA GLY A 525 -10.02 -10.87 -11.62
C GLY A 525 -10.60 -10.44 -12.97
N GLY A 526 -11.94 -10.46 -13.09
CA GLY A 526 -12.65 -10.01 -14.29
C GLY A 526 -12.50 -8.52 -14.60
N ALA A 527 -13.19 -8.05 -15.65
CA ALA A 527 -13.09 -6.65 -16.07
C ALA A 527 -13.52 -5.68 -14.93
N PRO A 528 -12.67 -4.70 -14.58
CA PRO A 528 -12.99 -3.73 -13.53
C PRO A 528 -14.14 -2.81 -13.96
N ARG A 529 -15.06 -2.51 -13.04
CA ARG A 529 -16.18 -1.58 -13.24
C ARG A 529 -15.94 -0.29 -12.47
N ARG A 530 -15.99 0.86 -13.15
CA ARG A 530 -15.72 2.17 -12.55
C ARG A 530 -16.82 2.61 -11.59
N PHE A 531 -16.45 2.88 -10.35
CA PHE A 531 -17.37 3.26 -9.27
C PHE A 531 -17.28 4.75 -8.91
N LEU A 532 -16.07 5.28 -8.82
CA LEU A 532 -15.78 6.65 -8.39
C LEU A 532 -14.70 7.25 -9.28
N VAL A 533 -14.83 8.51 -9.67
CA VAL A 533 -13.78 9.33 -10.30
C VAL A 533 -13.35 10.42 -9.32
N GLY A 534 -12.03 10.56 -9.16
CA GLY A 534 -11.39 11.53 -8.28
C GLY A 534 -11.33 12.95 -8.88
N PRO A 535 -11.00 13.96 -8.06
CA PRO A 535 -10.76 15.31 -8.53
C PRO A 535 -9.48 15.40 -9.39
N VAL A 536 -9.26 16.57 -10.00
CA VAL A 536 -8.17 16.78 -10.96
C VAL A 536 -6.82 16.42 -10.34
N HIS A 537 -6.05 15.60 -11.05
CA HIS A 537 -4.71 15.11 -10.71
C HIS A 537 -4.59 14.33 -9.39
N ALA A 538 -5.68 14.06 -8.68
CA ALA A 538 -5.62 13.23 -7.48
C ALA A 538 -5.38 11.77 -7.85
N ALA A 539 -4.75 11.01 -6.95
CA ALA A 539 -4.78 9.55 -6.98
C ALA A 539 -5.82 9.02 -5.99
N ILE A 540 -6.35 7.83 -6.28
CA ILE A 540 -7.18 7.08 -5.33
C ILE A 540 -6.28 6.05 -4.64
N ALA A 541 -5.81 6.40 -3.45
CA ALA A 541 -4.68 5.75 -2.80
C ALA A 541 -5.07 4.67 -1.78
N GLY A 542 -6.36 4.40 -1.59
CA GLY A 542 -6.80 3.30 -0.75
C GLY A 542 -8.28 3.37 -0.42
N ALA A 543 -8.81 2.22 0.00
CA ALA A 543 -10.15 2.09 0.53
C ALA A 543 -10.12 1.25 1.81
N ALA A 544 -11.00 1.58 2.76
CA ALA A 544 -11.22 0.79 3.98
C ALA A 544 -12.72 0.76 4.29
N PHE A 545 -13.17 -0.29 4.97
CA PHE A 545 -14.60 -0.54 5.14
C PHE A 545 -14.99 -0.63 6.62
N THR A 546 -16.21 -0.18 6.94
CA THR A 546 -16.86 -0.64 8.16
C THR A 546 -17.12 -2.14 8.09
N PRO A 547 -17.26 -2.85 9.23
CA PRO A 547 -17.45 -4.31 9.22
C PRO A 547 -18.58 -4.82 8.32
N GLY A 548 -19.70 -4.09 8.22
CA GLY A 548 -20.84 -4.44 7.34
C GLY A 548 -20.80 -3.76 5.96
N ALA A 549 -19.71 -3.10 5.60
CA ALA A 549 -19.54 -2.34 4.36
C ALA A 549 -20.58 -1.23 4.11
N GLU A 550 -21.30 -0.76 5.13
CA GLU A 550 -22.25 0.35 5.03
C GLU A 550 -21.56 1.70 4.84
N THR A 551 -20.24 1.76 5.08
CA THR A 551 -19.39 2.88 4.71
C THR A 551 -18.08 2.36 4.15
N MET A 552 -17.69 2.92 3.00
CA MET A 552 -16.36 2.81 2.43
C MET A 552 -15.64 4.13 2.63
N PHE A 553 -14.55 4.14 3.38
CA PHE A 553 -13.63 5.27 3.43
C PHE A 553 -12.69 5.20 2.23
N VAL A 554 -12.50 6.31 1.51
CA VAL A 554 -11.61 6.39 0.35
C VAL A 554 -10.59 7.49 0.55
N ALA A 555 -9.32 7.17 0.39
CA ALA A 555 -8.22 8.14 0.43
C ALA A 555 -8.03 8.78 -0.95
N VAL A 556 -8.18 10.10 -1.00
CA VAL A 556 -7.91 10.94 -2.17
C VAL A 556 -6.58 11.65 -1.93
N ALA A 557 -5.56 11.25 -2.67
CA ALA A 557 -4.19 11.77 -2.53
C ALA A 557 -3.95 12.95 -3.46
N HIS A 558 -3.18 13.93 -2.98
CA HIS A 558 -2.54 15.01 -3.76
C HIS A 558 -3.39 15.65 -4.91
N PRO A 559 -4.63 16.10 -4.64
CA PRO A 559 -5.40 16.86 -5.64
C PRO A 559 -4.60 18.06 -6.15
N GLY A 560 -4.64 18.29 -7.46
CA GLY A 560 -3.98 19.44 -8.12
C GLY A 560 -2.48 19.31 -8.40
N VAL A 561 -1.81 18.23 -7.96
CA VAL A 561 -0.36 18.04 -8.19
C VAL A 561 -0.10 17.56 -9.63
N ALA A 562 0.37 18.45 -10.50
CA ALA A 562 0.64 18.18 -11.92
C ALA A 562 2.12 17.86 -12.22
N GLY A 563 2.40 17.19 -13.35
CA GLY A 563 3.52 17.42 -14.27
C GLY A 563 4.94 17.64 -13.74
N GLY A 564 5.31 17.06 -12.59
CA GLY A 564 6.58 17.34 -11.89
C GLY A 564 6.52 17.19 -10.36
N GLY A 565 5.32 16.91 -9.83
CA GLY A 565 5.14 16.45 -8.46
C GLY A 565 5.13 17.54 -7.39
N ARG A 566 4.96 18.81 -7.79
CA ARG A 566 4.84 19.95 -6.88
C ARG A 566 3.77 20.93 -7.33
N SER A 567 3.07 21.49 -6.35
CA SER A 567 2.18 22.63 -6.57
C SER A 567 2.98 23.92 -6.78
N GLU A 568 2.44 24.85 -7.55
CA GLU A 568 3.00 26.20 -7.67
C GLU A 568 2.57 27.04 -6.45
N PRO A 569 3.50 27.49 -5.56
CA PRO A 569 3.12 28.13 -4.30
C PRO A 569 2.31 29.42 -4.48
N GLY A 570 2.60 30.16 -5.55
CA GLY A 570 1.89 31.41 -5.91
C GLY A 570 0.57 31.18 -6.64
N GLN A 571 0.31 29.96 -7.12
CA GLN A 571 -0.95 29.58 -7.78
C GLN A 571 -1.41 28.20 -7.30
N PRO A 572 -1.62 28.01 -5.98
CA PRO A 572 -1.83 26.68 -5.42
C PRO A 572 -3.13 26.03 -5.92
N ARG A 573 -4.05 26.84 -6.46
CA ARG A 573 -5.35 26.41 -6.99
C ARG A 573 -5.40 26.27 -8.51
N ARG A 574 -4.25 26.28 -9.19
CA ARG A 574 -4.17 26.26 -10.66
C ARG A 574 -4.91 25.07 -11.27
N HIS A 575 -4.89 23.92 -10.61
CA HIS A 575 -5.43 22.67 -11.13
C HIS A 575 -6.62 22.12 -10.34
N SER A 576 -6.59 22.30 -9.02
CA SER A 576 -7.65 21.84 -8.13
C SER A 576 -7.89 22.89 -7.06
N ASN A 577 -9.09 22.89 -6.48
CA ASN A 577 -9.43 23.57 -5.24
C ASN A 577 -10.18 22.63 -4.28
N TRP A 578 -10.16 21.33 -4.57
CA TRP A 578 -10.79 20.29 -3.77
C TRP A 578 -10.01 20.08 -2.44
N PRO A 579 -10.67 19.79 -1.31
CA PRO A 579 -12.11 19.57 -1.13
C PRO A 579 -12.88 20.83 -0.70
N ASP A 580 -12.18 21.89 -0.32
CA ASP A 580 -12.79 23.02 0.40
C ASP A 580 -13.36 24.10 -0.55
N PHE A 581 -12.92 24.13 -1.81
CA PHE A 581 -13.28 25.13 -2.82
C PHE A 581 -13.12 26.59 -2.36
N SER A 582 -12.21 26.83 -1.41
CA SER A 582 -11.99 28.15 -0.82
C SER A 582 -11.27 29.10 -1.79
N PRO A 583 -11.67 30.38 -1.90
CA PRO A 583 -10.99 31.37 -2.75
C PRO A 583 -9.57 31.72 -2.27
N ILE A 584 -9.27 31.44 -1.00
CA ILE A 584 -7.97 31.72 -0.38
C ILE A 584 -7.25 30.43 0.04
N GLY A 585 -7.76 29.27 -0.38
CA GLY A 585 -7.31 27.95 0.02
C GLY A 585 -6.24 27.33 -0.85
N ARG A 586 -5.93 26.09 -0.49
CA ARG A 586 -5.03 25.17 -1.20
C ARG A 586 -5.72 23.81 -1.28
N PRO A 587 -5.44 23.00 -2.32
CA PRO A 587 -5.91 21.62 -2.37
C PRO A 587 -5.42 20.82 -1.18
N ARG A 588 -6.26 19.91 -0.68
CA ARG A 588 -5.93 19.05 0.47
C ARG A 588 -6.22 17.61 0.15
N SER A 589 -5.25 16.72 0.36
CA SER A 589 -5.57 15.28 0.41
C SER A 589 -6.58 15.03 1.53
N ALA A 590 -7.54 14.14 1.31
CA ALA A 590 -8.58 13.87 2.29
C ALA A 590 -9.10 12.43 2.20
N VAL A 591 -9.68 11.97 3.31
CA VAL A 591 -10.49 10.77 3.37
C VAL A 591 -11.95 11.17 3.25
N VAL A 592 -12.66 10.54 2.32
CA VAL A 592 -14.11 10.66 2.18
C VAL A 592 -14.82 9.41 2.67
N ALA A 593 -15.96 9.57 3.33
CA ALA A 593 -16.86 8.46 3.66
C ALA A 593 -17.92 8.33 2.58
N VAL A 594 -17.87 7.25 1.81
CA VAL A 594 -18.82 6.89 0.76
C VAL A 594 -19.88 5.95 1.33
N ARG A 595 -21.14 6.22 1.03
CA ARG A 595 -22.30 5.45 1.51
C ARG A 595 -23.35 5.35 0.42
N ARG A 596 -24.16 4.28 0.47
CA ARG A 596 -25.39 4.21 -0.32
C ARG A 596 -26.47 5.10 0.27
N LEU A 597 -27.29 5.67 -0.61
CA LEU A 597 -28.41 6.55 -0.24
C LEU A 597 -29.49 5.80 0.55
N ASP A 598 -29.68 4.50 0.29
CA ASP A 598 -30.63 3.63 1.00
C ASP A 598 -30.08 3.07 2.32
N GLY A 599 -28.82 3.36 2.66
CA GLY A 599 -28.14 2.87 3.86
C GLY A 599 -27.59 1.43 3.75
N GLY A 600 -27.71 0.79 2.59
CA GLY A 600 -27.16 -0.54 2.33
C GLY A 600 -25.64 -0.56 2.20
N ALA A 601 -25.09 -1.77 2.06
CA ALA A 601 -23.67 -1.98 1.85
C ALA A 601 -23.20 -1.41 0.50
N VAL A 602 -22.11 -0.65 0.52
CA VAL A 602 -21.47 -0.05 -0.67
C VAL A 602 -21.14 -1.13 -1.70
N GLY A 603 -21.38 -0.82 -2.97
CA GLY A 603 -21.12 -1.73 -4.08
C GLY A 603 -22.27 -2.67 -4.44
N GLY A 604 -23.39 -2.62 -3.70
CA GLY A 604 -24.61 -3.41 -3.95
C GLY A 604 -24.60 -4.76 -3.25
#